data_AF-A0A812M9E2-F1
#
_entry.id   AF-A0A812M9E2-F1
#
_cell.length_a   1.000
_cell.length_b   1.000
_cell.length_c   1.000
_cell.angle_alpha   90.00
_cell.angle_beta   90.00
_cell.angle_gamma   90.00
#
_symmetry.space_group_name_H-M   'P 1'
#
loop_
_entity.id
_entity.type
_entity.pdbx_description
1 polymer ?
#
loop_
_entity_poly.entity_id
_entity_poly.type
_entity_poly.pdbx_seq_one_letter_code
_entity_poly.pdbx_strand_id
1 'polypeptide(L)'
;MAAGDAVLFRTLHKPRVAIRAEASTKAEIVHVLVASEIFKVSEELPSGWVKLAPEEAWVRAVETGYVLCDGREIGLGKLIEPVPNEEAKEELWPYAAAISIAAVLRVPFQMKGDGLRPQPREKLPRLWLSAWHTQAAEEVKRPLPMRGTAPRLSLAVLLRGTPATTVRSFVQYHLAIGFGLIFLFFDAPEEPKEREAIAAAQSVAASQGGIIVHLCTEEWWQSMLLSSRFAQRRHQSAFCEETMQLFESVRDVQSRQCLAVDAAAREAQKQGYDWLLHIDSDEALHLPKHADARSFFAELQPDVNQVVFNNLEAVPESFDIEDWFRDVSLFKVHQNLLCDTTETSSSKKYLEKLERWRQRQLAKGMDREDVRTNRSFDSALLPVRIARRRTVQELRIVLPPQEEGDEEPFDSDEEPSQAARKAEFEDLPCYFVAYGNGKAACRLTSPPPLPVGVHRFGSDRNERLHSHRCGGRGAPVVLHYANCGYSAWQQKYAILARGHGTEDGGFSIERKGIKSMRAHLAHRALCQRGQEEDLRKYYRTYIMGNEFGELPHFANAARQMMVQCPPNASAGETLQVTSPDGFDFQVTVPLGVAPGQQFAVAY
;
A
#
# COMPACT_ATOMS: atom_id res chain seq x y z
N MET A 1 39.77 24.89 11.62
CA MET A 1 38.38 24.93 11.15
C MET A 1 37.53 24.22 12.19
N ALA A 2 36.41 24.82 12.60
CA ALA A 2 35.52 24.25 13.61
C ALA A 2 34.84 22.98 13.07
N ALA A 3 34.57 22.01 13.94
CA ALA A 3 33.87 20.79 13.59
C ALA A 3 32.42 21.10 13.17
N GLY A 4 32.00 20.69 11.96
CA GLY A 4 30.58 20.48 11.69
C GLY A 4 30.04 20.75 10.28
N ASP A 5 30.69 21.54 9.43
CA ASP A 5 30.14 21.81 8.09
C ASP A 5 30.60 20.73 7.11
N ALA A 6 29.72 19.77 6.86
CA ALA A 6 29.97 18.72 5.88
C ALA A 6 29.95 19.28 4.46
N VAL A 7 30.94 18.90 3.65
CA VAL A 7 31.14 19.38 2.28
C VAL A 7 30.55 18.37 1.29
N LEU A 8 29.88 18.84 0.23
CA LEU A 8 29.38 18.00 -0.86
C LEU A 8 30.39 17.97 -2.00
N PHE A 9 30.54 16.82 -2.64
CA PHE A 9 31.38 16.63 -3.82
C PHE A 9 30.59 16.03 -4.97
N ARG A 10 30.91 16.45 -6.19
CA ARG A 10 30.37 15.93 -7.45
C ARG A 10 31.43 15.14 -8.19
N THR A 11 31.06 14.03 -8.80
CA THR A 11 31.95 13.28 -9.69
C THR A 11 32.06 13.89 -11.09
N LEU A 12 33.27 13.94 -11.63
CA LEU A 12 33.58 14.49 -12.95
C LEU A 12 34.00 13.42 -13.95
N HIS A 13 34.69 12.38 -13.47
CA HIS A 13 35.33 11.40 -14.35
C HIS A 13 34.34 10.34 -14.85
N LYS A 14 34.32 10.11 -16.16
CA LYS A 14 33.46 9.13 -16.84
C LYS A 14 34.23 7.83 -17.12
N PRO A 15 33.59 6.65 -17.02
CA PRO A 15 32.17 6.45 -16.71
C PRO A 15 31.86 6.42 -15.21
N ARG A 16 32.87 6.17 -14.36
CA ARG A 16 32.69 5.93 -12.92
C ARG A 16 33.92 6.38 -12.12
N VAL A 17 33.70 6.71 -10.85
CA VAL A 17 34.74 6.94 -9.84
C VAL A 17 34.66 5.85 -8.78
N ALA A 18 35.78 5.23 -8.43
CA ALA A 18 35.80 4.16 -7.43
C ALA A 18 35.75 4.69 -5.99
N ILE A 19 34.94 4.06 -5.14
CA ILE A 19 35.01 4.19 -3.69
C ILE A 19 35.84 3.01 -3.17
N ARG A 20 36.87 3.31 -2.40
CA ARG A 20 37.83 2.34 -1.86
C ARG A 20 37.63 2.13 -0.37
N ALA A 21 37.94 0.93 0.13
CA ALA A 21 37.90 0.60 1.55
C ALA A 21 38.88 1.45 2.38
N GLU A 22 39.99 1.88 1.77
CA GLU A 22 41.03 2.71 2.36
C GLU A 22 41.47 3.81 1.39
N ALA A 23 42.14 4.86 1.88
CA ALA A 23 42.67 5.97 1.08
C ALA A 23 43.92 5.55 0.27
N SER A 24 43.74 4.58 -0.63
CA SER A 24 44.81 3.98 -1.44
C SER A 24 44.27 3.46 -2.78
N THR A 25 45.03 3.69 -3.85
CA THR A 25 44.69 3.19 -5.20
C THR A 25 44.77 1.66 -5.32
N LYS A 26 45.43 1.01 -4.35
CA LYS A 26 45.57 -0.45 -4.25
C LYS A 26 44.51 -1.12 -3.39
N ALA A 27 43.72 -0.36 -2.63
CA ALA A 27 42.69 -0.90 -1.75
C ALA A 27 41.51 -1.49 -2.53
N GLU A 28 40.72 -2.34 -1.90
CA GLU A 28 39.52 -2.93 -2.51
C GLU A 28 38.52 -1.85 -2.95
N ILE A 29 37.88 -2.05 -4.11
CA ILE A 29 36.74 -1.23 -4.55
C ILE A 29 35.50 -1.74 -3.84
N VAL A 30 34.95 -0.95 -2.93
CA VAL A 30 33.75 -1.31 -2.16
C VAL A 30 32.47 -0.78 -2.81
N HIS A 31 32.58 0.29 -3.61
CA HIS A 31 31.47 0.85 -4.37
C HIS A 31 31.96 1.69 -5.55
N VAL A 32 31.06 2.13 -6.43
CA VAL A 32 31.39 3.02 -7.55
C VAL A 32 30.35 4.13 -7.66
N LEU A 33 30.82 5.34 -7.93
CA LEU A 33 30.02 6.52 -8.23
C LEU A 33 29.90 6.67 -9.74
N VAL A 34 28.74 7.06 -10.25
CA VAL A 34 28.56 7.44 -11.65
C VAL A 34 28.92 8.91 -11.87
N ALA A 35 29.15 9.34 -13.11
CA ALA A 35 29.48 10.74 -13.41
C ALA A 35 28.34 11.71 -13.06
N SER A 36 28.69 12.91 -12.61
CA SER A 36 27.79 13.95 -12.09
C SER A 36 27.05 13.61 -10.80
N GLU A 37 27.33 12.47 -10.16
CA GLU A 37 26.75 12.08 -8.88
C GLU A 37 27.30 12.95 -7.74
N ILE A 38 26.40 13.49 -6.91
CA ILE A 38 26.75 14.26 -5.71
C ILE A 38 26.71 13.34 -4.49
N PHE A 39 27.70 13.50 -3.62
CA PHE A 39 27.86 12.70 -2.41
C PHE A 39 28.48 13.54 -1.28
N LYS A 40 28.17 13.19 -0.04
CA LYS A 40 28.62 13.92 1.14
C LYS A 40 29.94 13.38 1.69
N VAL A 41 30.84 14.27 2.10
CA VAL A 41 32.13 13.91 2.73
C VAL A 41 32.20 14.41 4.16
N SER A 42 32.85 13.64 5.03
CA SER A 42 33.12 14.02 6.42
C SER A 42 34.47 14.69 6.60
N GLU A 43 35.43 14.36 5.74
CA GLU A 43 36.82 14.77 5.89
C GLU A 43 37.53 14.76 4.54
N GLU A 44 38.34 15.80 4.29
CA GLU A 44 39.34 15.82 3.23
C GLU A 44 40.71 15.44 3.82
N LEU A 45 41.34 14.40 3.29
CA LEU A 45 42.63 13.90 3.75
C LEU A 45 43.78 14.62 3.02
N PRO A 46 44.90 14.93 3.70
CA PRO A 46 46.08 15.55 3.07
C PRO A 46 46.66 14.76 1.88
N SER A 47 46.33 13.47 1.78
CA SER A 47 46.75 12.58 0.69
C SER A 47 45.97 12.78 -0.62
N GLY A 48 45.06 13.75 -0.70
CA GLY A 48 44.22 13.98 -1.88
C GLY A 48 43.02 13.04 -1.97
N TRP A 49 42.63 12.40 -0.86
CA TRP A 49 41.44 11.56 -0.76
C TRP A 49 40.37 12.27 0.07
N VAL A 50 39.10 12.02 -0.21
CA VAL A 50 38.00 12.38 0.67
C VAL A 50 37.41 11.14 1.32
N LYS A 51 37.03 11.27 2.58
CA LYS A 51 36.29 10.25 3.31
C LYS A 51 34.81 10.56 3.20
N LEU A 52 34.02 9.58 2.78
CA LEU A 52 32.55 9.70 2.77
C LEU A 52 32.05 10.11 4.15
N ALA A 53 30.99 10.93 4.19
CA ALA A 53 30.28 11.18 5.42
C ALA A 53 29.67 9.86 5.94
N PRO A 54 29.54 9.65 7.25
CA PRO A 54 28.96 8.43 7.79
C PRO A 54 27.61 8.07 7.15
N GLU A 55 26.75 9.05 6.94
CA GLU A 55 25.46 8.89 6.25
C GLU A 55 25.60 8.54 4.76
N GLU A 56 26.63 9.01 4.07
CA GLU A 56 26.88 8.73 2.66
C GLU A 56 27.46 7.32 2.46
N ALA A 57 28.41 6.93 3.32
CA ALA A 57 28.93 5.56 3.36
C ALA A 57 27.78 4.57 3.62
N TRP A 58 26.87 4.93 4.53
CA TRP A 58 25.68 4.16 4.87
C TRP A 58 24.70 3.99 3.70
N VAL A 59 24.35 5.07 2.98
CA VAL A 59 23.47 5.01 1.78
C VAL A 59 24.02 4.05 0.73
N ARG A 60 25.34 3.93 0.64
CA ARG A 60 26.04 3.12 -0.35
C ARG A 60 26.34 1.70 0.12
N ALA A 61 25.86 1.34 1.32
CA ALA A 61 26.08 0.05 1.96
C ALA A 61 27.58 -0.32 2.07
N VAL A 62 28.42 0.66 2.43
CA VAL A 62 29.85 0.46 2.74
C VAL A 62 30.17 0.92 4.16
N GLU A 63 31.03 0.18 4.86
CA GLU A 63 31.43 0.48 6.25
C GLU A 63 32.17 1.82 6.35
N THR A 64 33.09 2.04 5.41
CA THR A 64 33.77 3.32 5.17
C THR A 64 34.10 3.38 3.69
N GLY A 65 34.16 4.60 3.16
CA GLY A 65 34.49 4.82 1.75
C GLY A 65 35.44 5.98 1.59
N TYR A 66 36.43 5.80 0.73
CA TYR A 66 37.38 6.84 0.35
C TYR A 66 37.34 7.04 -1.16
N VAL A 67 37.31 8.30 -1.59
CA VAL A 67 37.27 8.69 -2.99
C VAL A 67 38.49 9.57 -3.29
N LEU A 68 39.23 9.23 -4.34
CA LEU A 68 40.40 10.02 -4.75
C LEU A 68 39.93 11.32 -5.43
N CYS A 69 40.50 12.47 -5.04
CA CYS A 69 40.13 13.78 -5.59
C CYS A 69 40.63 13.98 -7.03
N ASP A 70 41.92 13.69 -7.23
CA ASP A 70 42.63 13.88 -8.49
C ASP A 70 43.45 12.63 -8.80
N GLY A 71 43.11 11.98 -9.89
CA GLY A 71 43.75 10.77 -10.39
C GLY A 71 44.88 11.03 -11.38
N ARG A 72 45.45 12.25 -11.47
CA ARG A 72 46.59 12.55 -12.36
C ARG A 72 47.75 11.58 -12.19
N GLU A 73 48.06 11.17 -10.95
CA GLU A 73 49.13 10.21 -10.66
C GLU A 73 48.87 8.80 -11.21
N ILE A 74 47.60 8.48 -11.50
CA ILE A 74 47.16 7.22 -12.11
C ILE A 74 46.62 7.41 -13.54
N GLY A 75 46.87 8.57 -14.16
CA GLY A 75 46.50 8.87 -15.54
C GLY A 75 45.03 9.22 -15.79
N LEU A 76 44.23 9.50 -14.75
CA LEU A 76 42.77 9.68 -14.87
C LEU A 76 42.29 11.15 -14.77
N GLY A 77 43.17 12.09 -14.42
CA GLY A 77 42.79 13.51 -14.26
C GLY A 77 41.94 13.77 -13.00
N LYS A 78 41.32 14.95 -12.91
CA LYS A 78 40.44 15.32 -11.78
C LYS A 78 39.21 14.40 -11.74
N LEU A 79 38.95 13.78 -10.58
CA LEU A 79 37.90 12.77 -10.44
C LEU A 79 36.62 13.32 -9.82
N ILE A 80 36.75 14.22 -8.85
CA ILE A 80 35.64 14.86 -8.13
C ILE A 80 35.92 16.34 -7.90
N GLU A 81 34.90 17.12 -7.58
CA GLU A 81 35.04 18.52 -7.19
C GLU A 81 34.01 18.94 -6.13
N PRO A 82 34.34 19.92 -5.28
CA PRO A 82 33.39 20.42 -4.29
C PRO A 82 32.21 21.09 -5.00
N VAL A 83 31.00 20.84 -4.49
CA VAL A 83 29.77 21.46 -4.95
C VAL A 83 29.62 22.82 -4.24
N PRO A 84 29.41 23.93 -4.96
CA PRO A 84 29.15 25.22 -4.35
C PRO A 84 27.95 25.18 -3.39
N ASN A 85 28.04 25.90 -2.27
CA ASN A 85 27.01 25.89 -1.21
C ASN A 85 25.60 26.30 -1.69
N GLU A 86 25.45 26.99 -2.82
CA GLU A 86 24.13 27.30 -3.39
C GLU A 86 23.52 26.11 -4.14
N GLU A 87 24.33 25.32 -4.84
CA GLU A 87 23.91 24.10 -5.53
C GLU A 87 23.70 22.93 -4.55
N ALA A 88 24.46 22.91 -3.45
CA ALA A 88 24.30 21.96 -2.35
C ALA A 88 22.93 22.02 -1.64
N LYS A 89 22.23 23.18 -1.71
CA LYS A 89 20.96 23.42 -1.00
C LYS A 89 19.75 22.83 -1.72
N GLU A 90 19.83 22.64 -3.04
CA GLU A 90 18.74 22.05 -3.83
C GLU A 90 18.75 20.51 -3.77
N GLU A 91 19.88 19.89 -3.42
CA GLU A 91 20.06 18.43 -3.39
C GLU A 91 20.27 17.83 -1.98
N LEU A 92 20.05 18.61 -0.91
CA LEU A 92 20.13 18.12 0.48
C LEU A 92 19.21 16.91 0.67
N TRP A 93 19.83 15.74 0.77
CA TRP A 93 19.21 14.43 0.82
C TRP A 93 18.02 14.38 1.81
N PRO A 94 16.78 14.09 1.36
CA PRO A 94 15.54 14.13 2.15
C PRO A 94 15.51 13.26 3.42
N TYR A 95 16.47 12.35 3.60
CA TYR A 95 16.53 11.41 4.73
C TYR A 95 16.93 12.05 6.06
N ALA A 96 17.74 13.12 6.08
CA ALA A 96 18.07 13.83 7.33
C ALA A 96 16.85 14.56 7.91
N ALA A 97 16.03 15.15 7.02
CA ALA A 97 14.71 15.65 7.35
C ALA A 97 13.81 14.50 7.83
N ALA A 98 13.76 13.37 7.10
CA ALA A 98 12.96 12.19 7.44
C ALA A 98 13.21 11.66 8.86
N ILE A 99 14.48 11.57 9.24
CA ILE A 99 14.94 11.16 10.56
C ILE A 99 14.47 12.14 11.64
N SER A 100 14.58 13.44 11.38
CA SER A 100 14.14 14.46 12.35
C SER A 100 12.62 14.42 12.58
N ILE A 101 11.85 14.22 11.51
CA ILE A 101 10.38 14.10 11.56
C ILE A 101 9.96 12.83 12.29
N ALA A 102 10.60 11.71 11.99
CA ALA A 102 10.33 10.46 12.67
C ALA A 102 10.57 10.61 14.19
N ALA A 103 11.56 11.41 14.62
CA ALA A 103 11.83 11.69 16.04
C ALA A 103 10.72 12.52 16.69
N VAL A 104 10.25 13.57 16.00
CA VAL A 104 9.14 14.41 16.46
C VAL A 104 7.86 13.61 16.59
N LEU A 105 7.57 12.74 15.62
CA LEU A 105 6.37 11.90 15.60
C LEU A 105 6.42 10.69 16.54
N ARG A 106 7.50 10.55 17.32
CA ARG A 106 7.77 9.37 18.18
C ARG A 106 7.66 8.05 17.42
N VAL A 107 7.91 8.08 16.11
CA VAL A 107 8.13 6.88 15.32
C VAL A 107 9.50 6.37 15.79
N PRO A 108 9.61 5.17 16.38
CA PRO A 108 10.91 4.66 16.75
C PRO A 108 11.72 4.33 15.50
N PHE A 109 12.85 5.00 15.35
CA PHE A 109 13.93 4.66 14.43
C PHE A 109 15.24 4.91 15.18
N GLN A 110 16.30 4.17 14.83
CA GLN A 110 17.64 4.44 15.36
C GLN A 110 18.62 4.66 14.21
N MET A 111 19.40 5.74 14.31
CA MET A 111 20.58 5.98 13.48
C MET A 111 21.75 5.15 14.01
N LYS A 112 22.30 4.22 13.23
CA LYS A 112 23.70 3.74 13.34
C LYS A 112 24.20 3.04 12.06
N GLY A 113 25.52 3.10 11.89
CA GLY A 113 26.27 3.23 10.63
C GLY A 113 26.52 2.00 9.76
N ASP A 114 25.70 0.96 9.88
CA ASP A 114 25.68 -0.13 8.91
C ASP A 114 24.32 -0.05 8.22
N GLY A 115 24.28 -0.14 6.88
CA GLY A 115 23.02 -0.14 6.13
C GLY A 115 21.93 -0.92 6.85
N LEU A 116 20.73 -0.34 6.90
CA LEU A 116 19.45 -0.99 7.21
C LEU A 116 19.51 -2.44 7.73
N ARG A 117 19.59 -2.61 9.08
CA ARG A 117 18.80 -3.63 9.82
C ARG A 117 18.92 -3.53 11.37
N PRO A 118 17.96 -4.13 12.13
CA PRO A 118 17.72 -3.96 13.58
C PRO A 118 18.49 -4.93 14.53
N GLN A 119 18.47 -4.59 15.83
CA GLN A 119 19.04 -5.30 16.99
C GLN A 119 18.16 -6.48 17.53
N PRO A 120 18.71 -7.35 18.42
CA PRO A 120 18.13 -8.63 18.81
C PRO A 120 16.80 -8.57 19.59
N ARG A 121 16.04 -9.67 19.47
CA ARG A 121 14.66 -9.94 19.92
C ARG A 121 14.34 -9.65 21.40
N GLU A 122 15.34 -9.43 22.24
CA GLU A 122 15.23 -9.31 23.70
C GLU A 122 14.96 -7.87 24.19
N LYS A 123 14.97 -6.87 23.29
CA LYS A 123 14.94 -5.44 23.66
C LYS A 123 13.80 -4.60 23.05
N LEU A 124 12.75 -5.20 22.50
CA LEU A 124 11.61 -4.47 21.89
C LEU A 124 10.51 -4.16 22.93
N PRO A 125 10.24 -2.89 23.32
CA PRO A 125 9.05 -2.53 24.07
C PRO A 125 7.85 -2.38 23.14
N ARG A 126 6.70 -2.89 23.59
CA ARG A 126 5.39 -2.64 22.98
C ARG A 126 5.05 -1.16 23.12
N LEU A 127 5.00 -0.39 22.04
CA LEU A 127 4.19 0.84 21.85
C LEU A 127 4.60 1.51 20.53
N TRP A 128 3.77 1.34 19.49
CA TRP A 128 3.93 2.00 18.20
C TRP A 128 2.59 2.67 17.87
N LEU A 129 2.51 3.98 18.09
CA LEU A 129 1.36 4.81 17.69
C LEU A 129 1.88 5.81 16.66
N SER A 130 1.45 5.67 15.40
CA SER A 130 1.58 6.73 14.41
C SER A 130 0.59 7.85 14.76
N ALA A 131 0.91 9.09 14.42
CA ALA A 131 0.07 10.28 14.63
C ALA A 131 -1.25 10.30 13.82
N TRP A 132 -1.68 9.18 13.24
CA TRP A 132 -3.10 8.93 12.92
C TRP A 132 -3.94 8.67 14.19
N HIS A 133 -3.27 8.36 15.29
CA HIS A 133 -3.82 8.31 16.63
C HIS A 133 -3.35 9.55 17.38
N THR A 134 -4.16 10.60 17.37
CA THR A 134 -3.96 11.75 18.25
C THR A 134 -3.95 11.27 19.71
N GLN A 135 -2.88 11.61 20.45
CA GLN A 135 -2.87 11.55 21.93
C GLN A 135 -3.73 12.67 22.56
N ALA A 136 -4.24 13.60 21.76
CA ALA A 136 -5.44 14.31 22.14
C ALA A 136 -6.60 13.33 22.02
N ALA A 137 -6.90 12.64 23.12
CA ALA A 137 -8.26 12.23 23.39
C ALA A 137 -9.13 13.49 23.46
N GLU A 138 -9.40 14.13 22.32
CA GLU A 138 -10.74 14.63 22.15
C GLU A 138 -11.59 13.38 22.21
N GLU A 139 -12.29 13.19 23.34
CA GLU A 139 -13.41 12.27 23.39
C GLU A 139 -14.18 12.51 22.10
N VAL A 140 -14.14 11.54 21.18
CA VAL A 140 -15.09 11.48 20.09
C VAL A 140 -16.43 11.41 20.81
N LYS A 141 -17.08 12.57 20.95
CA LYS A 141 -18.30 12.71 21.73
C LYS A 141 -19.22 11.62 21.22
N ARG A 142 -19.66 10.73 22.14
CA ARG A 142 -20.65 9.70 21.82
C ARG A 142 -21.71 10.38 20.95
N PRO A 143 -21.97 9.86 19.73
CA PRO A 143 -22.78 10.57 18.77
C PRO A 143 -24.11 10.94 19.43
N LEU A 144 -24.47 12.22 19.33
CA LEU A 144 -25.82 12.64 19.67
C LEU A 144 -26.76 11.76 18.83
N PRO A 145 -27.75 11.10 19.44
CA PRO A 145 -28.64 10.21 18.70
C PRO A 145 -29.26 10.99 17.54
N MET A 146 -29.09 10.47 16.32
CA MET A 146 -29.67 11.05 15.13
C MET A 146 -31.17 11.31 15.35
N ARG A 147 -31.60 12.56 15.14
CA ARG A 147 -33.03 12.91 15.09
C ARG A 147 -33.54 12.61 13.68
N GLY A 148 -34.13 11.42 13.48
CA GLY A 148 -34.65 10.91 12.21
C GLY A 148 -34.52 9.38 12.10
N THR A 149 -35.07 8.75 11.05
CA THR A 149 -34.81 7.33 10.76
C THR A 149 -33.44 7.17 10.13
N ALA A 150 -32.41 6.93 10.95
CA ALA A 150 -31.07 6.61 10.46
C ALA A 150 -31.12 5.43 9.48
N PRO A 151 -30.29 5.42 8.41
CA PRO A 151 -30.28 4.32 7.44
C PRO A 151 -29.93 3.00 8.13
N ARG A 152 -30.60 1.93 7.71
CA ARG A 152 -30.36 0.57 8.17
C ARG A 152 -29.28 -0.06 7.31
N LEU A 153 -28.14 -0.35 7.91
CA LEU A 153 -26.97 -0.87 7.21
C LEU A 153 -26.87 -2.38 7.37
N SER A 154 -26.56 -3.06 6.27
CA SER A 154 -26.26 -4.49 6.24
C SER A 154 -24.87 -4.74 5.66
N LEU A 155 -24.30 -5.91 5.97
CA LEU A 155 -22.96 -6.32 5.57
C LEU A 155 -22.96 -7.78 5.14
N ALA A 156 -22.23 -8.13 4.09
CA ALA A 156 -22.05 -9.51 3.65
C ALA A 156 -20.56 -9.86 3.48
N VAL A 157 -20.19 -11.05 3.95
CA VAL A 157 -18.83 -11.60 3.84
C VAL A 157 -18.87 -13.11 3.59
N LEU A 158 -18.01 -13.60 2.69
CA LEU A 158 -17.73 -15.03 2.48
C LEU A 158 -16.44 -15.39 3.25
N LEU A 159 -16.53 -16.38 4.13
CA LEU A 159 -15.45 -16.81 5.02
C LEU A 159 -14.87 -18.15 4.59
N ARG A 160 -13.54 -18.26 4.66
CA ARG A 160 -12.81 -19.52 4.56
C ARG A 160 -11.43 -19.36 5.19
N GLY A 161 -11.10 -20.21 6.16
CA GLY A 161 -9.81 -20.22 6.83
C GLY A 161 -9.62 -19.05 7.79
N THR A 162 -10.68 -18.36 8.20
CA THR A 162 -10.62 -17.22 9.11
C THR A 162 -10.57 -17.71 10.57
N PRO A 163 -9.60 -17.25 11.40
CA PRO A 163 -9.54 -17.63 12.81
C PRO A 163 -10.81 -17.24 13.60
N ALA A 164 -11.16 -18.06 14.60
CA ALA A 164 -12.34 -17.83 15.42
C ALA A 164 -12.31 -16.51 16.20
N THR A 165 -11.12 -16.09 16.66
CA THR A 165 -10.86 -14.79 17.30
C THR A 165 -11.19 -13.63 16.36
N THR A 166 -10.65 -13.68 15.15
CA THR A 166 -10.90 -12.71 14.09
C THR A 166 -12.39 -12.62 13.75
N VAL A 167 -13.10 -13.74 13.61
CA VAL A 167 -14.54 -13.73 13.31
C VAL A 167 -15.33 -12.98 14.39
N ARG A 168 -14.97 -13.16 15.67
CA ARG A 168 -15.60 -12.40 16.78
C ARG A 168 -15.31 -10.91 16.66
N SER A 169 -14.05 -10.53 16.45
CA SER A 169 -13.64 -9.13 16.32
C SER A 169 -14.29 -8.45 15.12
N PHE A 170 -14.37 -9.12 13.97
CA PHE A 170 -15.04 -8.63 12.76
C PHE A 170 -16.51 -8.30 13.04
N VAL A 171 -17.25 -9.24 13.63
CA VAL A 171 -18.68 -9.04 13.92
C VAL A 171 -18.87 -7.92 14.95
N GLN A 172 -18.12 -7.96 16.05
CA GLN A 172 -18.22 -6.97 17.12
C GLN A 172 -17.89 -5.56 16.64
N TYR A 173 -16.85 -5.41 15.83
CA TYR A 173 -16.45 -4.13 15.25
C TYR A 173 -17.56 -3.54 14.38
N HIS A 174 -18.08 -4.32 13.42
CA HIS A 174 -19.08 -3.82 12.48
C HIS A 174 -20.42 -3.51 13.14
N LEU A 175 -20.84 -4.30 14.14
CA LEU A 175 -22.01 -3.96 14.96
C LEU A 175 -21.79 -2.67 15.76
N ALA A 176 -20.59 -2.47 16.33
CA ALA A 176 -20.27 -1.28 17.12
C ALA A 176 -20.33 0.01 16.30
N ILE A 177 -19.97 -0.04 15.01
CA ILE A 177 -20.04 1.12 14.11
C ILE A 177 -21.41 1.26 13.41
N GLY A 178 -22.42 0.50 13.80
CA GLY A 178 -23.82 0.75 13.41
C GLY A 178 -24.39 -0.14 12.31
N PHE A 179 -23.71 -1.21 11.88
CA PHE A 179 -24.33 -2.24 11.06
C PHE A 179 -25.35 -3.04 11.88
N GLY A 180 -26.58 -3.16 11.37
CA GLY A 180 -27.68 -3.84 12.06
C GLY A 180 -27.95 -5.26 11.57
N LEU A 181 -27.34 -5.65 10.44
CA LEU A 181 -27.45 -6.98 9.85
C LEU A 181 -26.14 -7.42 9.22
N ILE A 182 -25.58 -8.55 9.65
CA ILE A 182 -24.34 -9.13 9.13
C ILE A 182 -24.62 -10.55 8.64
N PHE A 183 -24.35 -10.80 7.36
CA PHE A 183 -24.40 -12.13 6.76
C PHE A 183 -23.01 -12.75 6.74
N LEU A 184 -22.86 -13.91 7.38
CA LEU A 184 -21.65 -14.70 7.44
C LEU A 184 -21.84 -15.98 6.62
N PHE A 185 -21.22 -16.06 5.44
CA PHE A 185 -21.28 -17.25 4.58
C PHE A 185 -20.01 -18.08 4.75
N PHE A 186 -20.09 -19.26 5.36
CA PHE A 186 -18.95 -20.17 5.47
C PHE A 186 -18.84 -21.02 4.20
N ASP A 187 -17.80 -20.79 3.39
CA ASP A 187 -17.62 -21.35 2.04
C ASP A 187 -17.36 -22.87 2.04
N ALA A 188 -16.73 -23.38 3.10
CA ALA A 188 -16.32 -24.78 3.21
C ALA A 188 -16.65 -25.35 4.61
N PRO A 189 -17.93 -25.35 5.02
CA PRO A 189 -18.33 -25.57 6.42
C PRO A 189 -18.02 -26.97 6.94
N GLU A 190 -17.76 -27.93 6.05
CA GLU A 190 -17.40 -29.31 6.37
C GLU A 190 -15.91 -29.48 6.69
N GLU A 191 -15.06 -28.52 6.31
CA GLU A 191 -13.63 -28.60 6.58
C GLU A 191 -13.37 -28.48 8.10
N PRO A 192 -12.63 -29.42 8.73
CA PRO A 192 -12.46 -29.43 10.19
C PRO A 192 -11.90 -28.13 10.78
N LYS A 193 -11.08 -27.40 10.03
CA LYS A 193 -10.50 -26.11 10.43
C LYS A 193 -11.52 -24.98 10.57
N GLU A 194 -12.70 -25.09 9.94
CA GLU A 194 -13.75 -24.06 10.03
C GLU A 194 -14.59 -24.21 11.30
N ARG A 195 -14.53 -25.36 11.98
CA ARG A 195 -15.42 -25.69 13.11
C ARG A 195 -15.39 -24.63 14.22
N GLU A 196 -14.20 -24.18 14.60
CA GLU A 196 -14.05 -23.17 15.66
C GLU A 196 -14.60 -21.81 15.24
N ALA A 197 -14.37 -21.42 13.98
CA ALA A 197 -14.87 -20.16 13.42
C ALA A 197 -16.41 -20.16 13.30
N ILE A 198 -16.99 -21.28 12.85
CA ILE A 198 -18.45 -21.49 12.79
C ILE A 198 -19.05 -21.44 14.19
N ALA A 199 -18.47 -22.17 15.16
CA ALA A 199 -18.94 -22.17 16.54
C ALA A 199 -18.87 -20.76 17.15
N ALA A 200 -17.82 -19.99 16.85
CA ALA A 200 -17.71 -18.61 17.27
C ALA A 200 -18.79 -17.72 16.65
N ALA A 201 -19.02 -17.80 15.34
CA ALA A 201 -20.06 -17.04 14.64
C ALA A 201 -21.47 -17.36 15.20
N GLN A 202 -21.80 -18.64 15.36
CA GLN A 202 -23.08 -19.09 15.91
C GLN A 202 -23.26 -18.65 17.38
N SER A 203 -22.19 -18.68 18.17
CA SER A 203 -22.19 -18.19 19.55
C SER A 203 -22.49 -16.68 19.61
N VAL A 204 -21.89 -15.88 18.72
CA VAL A 204 -22.18 -14.44 18.67
C VAL A 204 -23.60 -14.21 18.15
N ALA A 205 -24.06 -14.91 17.12
CA ALA A 205 -25.42 -14.82 16.59
C ALA A 205 -26.50 -15.22 17.61
N ALA A 206 -26.22 -16.17 18.52
CA ALA A 206 -27.14 -16.54 19.59
C ALA A 206 -27.23 -15.48 20.70
N SER A 207 -26.17 -14.68 20.88
CA SER A 207 -26.10 -13.67 21.94
C SER A 207 -26.45 -12.25 21.46
N GLN A 208 -26.40 -12.01 20.15
CA GLN A 208 -26.64 -10.70 19.53
C GLN A 208 -27.55 -10.85 18.32
N GLY A 209 -28.57 -9.98 18.23
CA GLY A 209 -29.44 -9.92 17.06
C GLY A 209 -28.72 -9.36 15.84
N GLY A 210 -29.28 -9.58 14.64
CA GLY A 210 -28.74 -8.99 13.41
C GLY A 210 -27.56 -9.76 12.82
N ILE A 211 -27.41 -11.04 13.13
CA ILE A 211 -26.38 -11.89 12.52
C ILE A 211 -27.06 -13.11 11.89
N ILE A 212 -26.78 -13.35 10.61
CA ILE A 212 -27.28 -14.52 9.89
C ILE A 212 -26.06 -15.34 9.44
N VAL A 213 -26.01 -16.59 9.91
CA VAL A 213 -24.94 -17.53 9.56
C VAL A 213 -25.46 -18.50 8.51
N HIS A 214 -24.83 -18.52 7.35
CA HIS A 214 -25.05 -19.50 6.29
C HIS A 214 -23.89 -20.48 6.24
N LEU A 215 -24.22 -21.78 6.29
CA LEU A 215 -23.28 -22.85 6.00
C LEU A 215 -23.44 -23.21 4.53
N CYS A 216 -22.47 -22.85 3.69
CA CYS A 216 -22.54 -23.07 2.25
C CYS A 216 -22.15 -24.52 1.91
N THR A 217 -22.97 -25.48 2.33
CA THR A 217 -22.83 -26.90 1.94
C THR A 217 -23.11 -27.07 0.45
N GLU A 218 -22.84 -28.25 -0.12
CA GLU A 218 -23.16 -28.49 -1.52
C GLU A 218 -24.67 -28.31 -1.78
N GLU A 219 -25.55 -28.72 -0.87
CA GLU A 219 -27.00 -28.49 -1.00
C GLU A 219 -27.34 -26.99 -1.03
N TRP A 220 -26.64 -26.18 -0.23
CA TRP A 220 -26.83 -24.73 -0.25
C TRP A 220 -26.42 -24.15 -1.60
N TRP A 221 -25.28 -24.56 -2.14
CA TRP A 221 -24.84 -24.14 -3.47
C TRP A 221 -25.80 -24.58 -4.57
N GLN A 222 -26.34 -25.81 -4.52
CA GLN A 222 -27.35 -26.29 -5.46
C GLN A 222 -28.64 -25.46 -5.38
N SER A 223 -29.08 -25.09 -4.17
CA SER A 223 -30.21 -24.17 -3.98
C SER A 223 -29.94 -22.78 -4.57
N MET A 224 -28.72 -22.28 -4.45
CA MET A 224 -28.29 -21.01 -5.04
C MET A 224 -28.28 -21.05 -6.57
N LEU A 225 -27.91 -22.18 -7.18
CA LEU A 225 -27.96 -22.35 -8.64
C LEU A 225 -29.40 -22.25 -9.18
N LEU A 226 -30.39 -22.66 -8.41
CA LEU A 226 -31.80 -22.58 -8.81
C LEU A 226 -32.42 -21.18 -8.61
N SER A 227 -31.93 -20.45 -7.61
CA SER A 227 -32.58 -19.21 -7.14
C SER A 227 -31.80 -17.93 -7.43
N SER A 228 -30.51 -18.02 -7.79
CA SER A 228 -29.68 -16.84 -8.04
C SER A 228 -30.13 -16.09 -9.30
N ARG A 229 -30.04 -14.76 -9.23
CA ARG A 229 -30.30 -13.91 -10.40
C ARG A 229 -29.28 -14.12 -11.51
N PHE A 230 -28.05 -14.51 -11.16
CA PHE A 230 -27.01 -14.89 -12.11
C PHE A 230 -27.41 -16.09 -12.97
N ALA A 231 -27.94 -17.16 -12.36
CA ALA A 231 -28.41 -18.32 -13.11
C ALA A 231 -29.65 -17.99 -13.96
N GLN A 232 -30.62 -17.27 -13.39
CA GLN A 232 -31.85 -16.88 -14.08
C GLN A 232 -31.61 -16.02 -15.34
N ARG A 233 -30.52 -15.23 -15.34
CA ARG A 233 -30.20 -14.27 -16.41
C ARG A 233 -29.00 -14.67 -17.23
N ARG A 234 -28.52 -15.91 -17.09
CA ARG A 234 -27.33 -16.40 -17.77
C ARG A 234 -27.34 -16.09 -19.27
N HIS A 235 -28.45 -16.34 -19.95
CA HIS A 235 -28.59 -16.12 -21.40
C HIS A 235 -29.02 -14.70 -21.78
N GLN A 236 -29.16 -13.78 -20.82
CA GLN A 236 -29.61 -12.40 -21.03
C GLN A 236 -28.51 -11.37 -20.75
N SER A 237 -27.43 -11.78 -20.07
CA SER A 237 -26.34 -10.90 -19.67
C SER A 237 -25.02 -11.66 -19.77
N ALA A 238 -24.11 -11.18 -20.63
CA ALA A 238 -22.77 -11.76 -20.77
C ALA A 238 -22.01 -11.80 -19.43
N PHE A 239 -22.23 -10.80 -18.58
CA PHE A 239 -21.68 -10.76 -17.23
C PHE A 239 -22.21 -11.90 -16.33
N CYS A 240 -23.52 -12.19 -16.40
CA CYS A 240 -24.09 -13.32 -15.68
C CYS A 240 -23.61 -14.65 -16.25
N GLU A 241 -23.51 -14.76 -17.58
CA GLU A 241 -22.96 -15.93 -18.26
C GLU A 241 -21.54 -16.26 -17.79
N GLU A 242 -20.65 -15.26 -17.81
CA GLU A 242 -19.25 -15.39 -17.39
C GLU A 242 -19.15 -15.80 -15.91
N THR A 243 -19.91 -15.13 -15.04
CA THR A 243 -19.93 -15.43 -13.60
C THR A 243 -20.34 -16.89 -13.35
N MET A 244 -21.40 -17.36 -14.01
CA MET A 244 -21.90 -18.72 -13.89
C MET A 244 -20.94 -19.76 -14.49
N GLN A 245 -20.34 -19.47 -15.63
CA GLN A 245 -19.36 -20.35 -16.26
C GLN A 245 -18.13 -20.54 -15.36
N LEU A 246 -17.61 -19.48 -14.76
CA LEU A 246 -16.50 -19.55 -13.81
C LEU A 246 -16.87 -20.27 -12.51
N PHE A 247 -18.10 -20.10 -12.03
CA PHE A 247 -18.59 -20.87 -10.88
C PHE A 247 -18.60 -22.37 -11.18
N GLU A 248 -19.20 -22.79 -12.30
CA GLU A 248 -19.40 -24.20 -12.62
C GLU A 248 -18.11 -24.92 -13.02
N SER A 249 -17.25 -24.25 -13.80
CA SER A 249 -16.05 -24.88 -14.37
C SER A 249 -14.92 -25.04 -13.36
N VAL A 250 -14.66 -24.01 -12.56
CA VAL A 250 -13.45 -23.96 -11.70
C VAL A 250 -13.79 -23.64 -10.24
N ARG A 251 -15.07 -23.45 -9.92
CA ARG A 251 -15.50 -22.91 -8.62
C ARG A 251 -14.65 -21.66 -8.32
N ASP A 252 -14.82 -20.62 -9.13
CA ASP A 252 -14.13 -19.35 -8.90
C ASP A 252 -14.60 -18.68 -7.59
N VAL A 253 -13.68 -18.11 -6.82
CA VAL A 253 -14.00 -17.46 -5.53
C VAL A 253 -14.83 -16.20 -5.73
N GLN A 254 -14.52 -15.38 -6.74
CA GLN A 254 -15.29 -14.16 -6.97
C GLN A 254 -16.71 -14.51 -7.42
N SER A 255 -16.88 -15.54 -8.25
CA SER A 255 -18.21 -16.02 -8.61
C SER A 255 -19.01 -16.52 -7.39
N ARG A 256 -18.36 -17.24 -6.45
CA ARG A 256 -19.00 -17.66 -5.19
C ARG A 256 -19.40 -16.46 -4.32
N GLN A 257 -18.52 -15.47 -4.21
CA GLN A 257 -18.81 -14.22 -3.51
C GLN A 257 -19.98 -13.48 -4.16
N CYS A 258 -20.03 -13.38 -5.50
CA CYS A 258 -21.15 -12.77 -6.22
C CYS A 258 -22.49 -13.44 -5.88
N LEU A 259 -22.55 -14.77 -5.88
CA LEU A 259 -23.77 -15.52 -5.55
C LEU A 259 -24.21 -15.30 -4.09
N ALA A 260 -23.26 -15.36 -3.15
CA ALA A 260 -23.54 -15.14 -1.72
C ALA A 260 -24.01 -13.70 -1.43
N VAL A 261 -23.33 -12.71 -2.00
CA VAL A 261 -23.66 -11.29 -1.82
C VAL A 261 -24.99 -10.94 -2.50
N ASP A 262 -25.32 -11.55 -3.64
CA ASP A 262 -26.66 -11.43 -4.24
C ASP A 262 -27.77 -11.95 -3.30
N ALA A 263 -27.54 -13.10 -2.67
CA ALA A 263 -28.49 -13.66 -1.70
C ALA A 263 -28.67 -12.71 -0.50
N ALA A 264 -27.57 -12.20 0.05
CA ALA A 264 -27.59 -11.23 1.13
C ALA A 264 -28.32 -9.93 0.74
N ALA A 265 -28.06 -9.39 -0.45
CA ALA A 265 -28.69 -8.16 -0.92
C ALA A 265 -30.21 -8.31 -1.05
N ARG A 266 -30.69 -9.43 -1.59
CA ARG A 266 -32.12 -9.72 -1.69
C ARG A 266 -32.77 -9.88 -0.32
N GLU A 267 -32.14 -10.57 0.60
CA GLU A 267 -32.68 -10.79 1.95
C GLU A 267 -32.68 -9.48 2.78
N ALA A 268 -31.57 -8.73 2.75
CA ALA A 268 -31.48 -7.42 3.41
C ALA A 268 -32.54 -6.44 2.89
N GLN A 269 -32.71 -6.39 1.56
CA GLN A 269 -33.71 -5.54 0.93
C GLN A 269 -35.13 -5.94 1.35
N LYS A 270 -35.45 -7.24 1.37
CA LYS A 270 -36.74 -7.75 1.84
C LYS A 270 -37.02 -7.40 3.31
N GLN A 271 -35.98 -7.36 4.14
CA GLN A 271 -36.06 -6.94 5.54
C GLN A 271 -36.08 -5.41 5.74
N GLY A 272 -36.05 -4.62 4.64
CA GLY A 272 -36.10 -3.16 4.68
C GLY A 272 -34.81 -2.52 5.16
N TYR A 273 -33.64 -3.08 4.78
CA TYR A 273 -32.34 -2.42 4.91
C TYR A 273 -32.08 -1.50 3.71
N ASP A 274 -31.36 -0.41 3.94
CA ASP A 274 -31.13 0.64 2.94
C ASP A 274 -29.82 0.44 2.17
N TRP A 275 -28.81 -0.12 2.83
CA TRP A 275 -27.47 -0.30 2.28
C TRP A 275 -26.90 -1.68 2.57
N LEU A 276 -26.10 -2.21 1.65
CA LEU A 276 -25.27 -3.40 1.85
C LEU A 276 -23.80 -3.09 1.54
N LEU A 277 -22.92 -3.36 2.50
CA LEU A 277 -21.47 -3.35 2.34
C LEU A 277 -20.96 -4.77 2.02
N HIS A 278 -20.16 -4.91 0.95
CA HIS A 278 -19.45 -6.15 0.66
C HIS A 278 -17.96 -5.97 0.99
N ILE A 279 -17.48 -6.72 1.98
CA ILE A 279 -16.08 -6.75 2.41
C ILE A 279 -15.65 -8.19 2.75
N ASP A 280 -14.34 -8.41 2.81
CA ASP A 280 -13.73 -9.70 3.21
C ASP A 280 -13.53 -9.79 4.74
N SER A 281 -13.24 -10.99 5.24
CA SER A 281 -13.07 -11.24 6.69
C SER A 281 -11.79 -10.61 7.28
N ASP A 282 -10.87 -10.19 6.42
CA ASP A 282 -9.66 -9.44 6.71
C ASP A 282 -9.84 -7.94 6.39
N GLU A 283 -11.06 -7.42 6.41
CA GLU A 283 -11.36 -6.01 6.13
C GLU A 283 -12.21 -5.36 7.22
N ALA A 284 -11.99 -4.07 7.47
CA ALA A 284 -12.81 -3.24 8.34
C ALA A 284 -13.12 -1.88 7.72
N LEU A 285 -14.39 -1.46 7.74
CA LEU A 285 -14.75 -0.09 7.35
C LEU A 285 -14.33 0.89 8.45
N HIS A 286 -13.37 1.76 8.15
CA HIS A 286 -12.92 2.81 9.06
C HIS A 286 -13.39 4.19 8.59
N LEU A 287 -14.02 4.91 9.51
CA LEU A 287 -14.61 6.23 9.27
C LEU A 287 -13.99 7.26 10.22
N PRO A 288 -12.85 7.90 9.88
CA PRO A 288 -12.14 8.81 10.78
C PRO A 288 -13.01 9.95 11.34
N LYS A 289 -13.96 10.44 10.53
CA LYS A 289 -14.86 11.55 10.89
C LYS A 289 -16.20 11.10 11.48
N HIS A 290 -16.48 9.79 11.52
CA HIS A 290 -17.77 9.27 11.96
C HIS A 290 -17.58 8.09 12.93
N ALA A 291 -18.05 8.26 14.17
CA ALA A 291 -18.10 7.15 15.13
C ALA A 291 -19.15 6.08 14.75
N ASP A 292 -20.17 6.48 13.97
CA ASP A 292 -21.29 5.65 13.56
C ASP A 292 -21.43 5.72 12.04
N ALA A 293 -21.29 4.60 11.34
CA ALA A 293 -21.39 4.50 9.89
C ALA A 293 -22.74 5.02 9.37
N ARG A 294 -23.82 4.89 10.15
CA ARG A 294 -25.15 5.38 9.75
C ARG A 294 -25.17 6.88 9.52
N SER A 295 -24.37 7.64 10.28
CA SER A 295 -24.26 9.09 10.09
C SER A 295 -23.64 9.41 8.73
N PHE A 296 -22.55 8.75 8.36
CA PHE A 296 -21.93 8.89 7.04
C PHE A 296 -22.91 8.54 5.91
N PHE A 297 -23.59 7.39 6.00
CA PHE A 297 -24.54 6.97 4.96
C PHE A 297 -25.79 7.88 4.88
N ALA A 298 -26.14 8.59 5.94
CA ALA A 298 -27.24 9.57 5.94
C ALA A 298 -26.87 10.89 5.25
N GLU A 299 -25.58 11.23 5.18
CA GLU A 299 -25.08 12.45 4.51
C GLU A 299 -24.97 12.30 2.98
N LEU A 300 -25.06 11.06 2.48
CA LEU A 300 -24.98 10.78 1.04
C LEU A 300 -26.20 11.32 0.30
N GLN A 301 -25.96 11.89 -0.88
CA GLN A 301 -27.03 12.38 -1.74
C GLN A 301 -28.01 11.25 -2.13
N PRO A 302 -29.32 11.54 -2.27
CA PRO A 302 -30.33 10.52 -2.57
C PRO A 302 -30.10 9.75 -3.87
N ASP A 303 -29.46 10.38 -4.86
CA ASP A 303 -29.15 9.81 -6.17
C ASP A 303 -27.88 8.96 -6.18
N VAL A 304 -27.11 8.91 -5.08
CA VAL A 304 -25.96 8.01 -4.94
C VAL A 304 -26.46 6.59 -4.70
N ASN A 305 -26.09 5.67 -5.59
CA ASN A 305 -26.48 4.26 -5.53
C ASN A 305 -25.35 3.34 -5.05
N GLN A 306 -24.11 3.81 -5.10
CA GLN A 306 -22.93 3.07 -4.66
C GLN A 306 -21.94 4.02 -3.97
N VAL A 307 -21.28 3.52 -2.94
CA VAL A 307 -20.10 4.16 -2.34
C VAL A 307 -18.90 3.28 -2.58
N VAL A 308 -17.76 3.86 -2.97
CA VAL A 308 -16.50 3.15 -3.16
C VAL A 308 -15.46 3.68 -2.18
N PHE A 309 -14.90 2.80 -1.37
CA PHE A 309 -13.90 3.08 -0.34
C PHE A 309 -12.52 2.62 -0.82
N ASN A 310 -11.51 3.48 -0.70
CA ASN A 310 -10.12 3.06 -0.94
C ASN A 310 -9.62 2.17 0.20
N ASN A 311 -8.68 1.28 -0.09
CA ASN A 311 -8.11 0.39 0.92
C ASN A 311 -6.84 0.97 1.51
N LEU A 312 -6.65 0.85 2.82
CA LEU A 312 -5.36 1.01 3.46
C LEU A 312 -4.84 -0.38 3.81
N GLU A 313 -3.72 -0.77 3.20
CA GLU A 313 -3.15 -2.11 3.39
C GLU A 313 -2.37 -2.15 4.71
N ALA A 314 -2.68 -3.10 5.57
CA ALA A 314 -2.02 -3.28 6.84
C ALA A 314 -0.54 -3.59 6.68
N VAL A 315 0.25 -3.13 7.63
CA VAL A 315 1.67 -3.44 7.78
C VAL A 315 1.80 -4.34 9.01
N PRO A 316 2.02 -5.65 8.86
CA PRO A 316 2.20 -6.52 10.00
C PRO A 316 3.44 -6.12 10.81
N GLU A 317 3.24 -5.84 12.09
CA GLU A 317 4.30 -5.44 13.02
C GLU A 317 4.96 -6.66 13.68
N SER A 318 4.32 -7.82 13.59
CA SER A 318 4.75 -9.11 14.13
C SER A 318 4.56 -10.23 13.11
N PHE A 319 5.37 -11.28 13.23
CA PHE A 319 5.15 -12.55 12.52
C PHE A 319 3.97 -13.32 13.09
N ASP A 320 3.84 -13.27 14.42
CA ASP A 320 2.82 -13.98 15.18
C ASP A 320 1.70 -12.99 15.46
N ILE A 321 0.59 -13.12 14.74
CA ILE A 321 -0.63 -12.32 14.88
C ILE A 321 -1.79 -13.29 15.01
N GLU A 322 -2.54 -13.19 16.09
CA GLU A 322 -3.67 -14.08 16.37
C GLU A 322 -4.99 -13.42 15.97
N ASP A 323 -5.09 -12.09 16.16
CA ASP A 323 -6.25 -11.30 15.78
C ASP A 323 -5.79 -9.98 15.18
N TRP A 324 -5.79 -9.89 13.86
CA TRP A 324 -5.30 -8.71 13.16
C TRP A 324 -6.11 -7.44 13.42
N PHE A 325 -7.38 -7.54 13.83
CA PHE A 325 -8.15 -6.36 14.21
C PHE A 325 -7.70 -5.76 15.54
N ARG A 326 -7.04 -6.56 16.39
CA ARG A 326 -6.51 -6.15 17.70
C ARG A 326 -5.02 -5.87 17.67
N ASP A 327 -4.29 -6.70 16.95
CA ASP A 327 -2.83 -6.77 17.02
C ASP A 327 -2.14 -5.86 16.00
N VAL A 328 -2.86 -5.39 14.97
CA VAL A 328 -2.29 -4.59 13.89
C VAL A 328 -2.93 -3.21 13.84
N SER A 329 -2.09 -2.19 13.92
CA SER A 329 -2.51 -0.79 13.99
C SER A 329 -1.94 0.07 12.87
N LEU A 330 -0.98 -0.46 12.12
CA LEU A 330 -0.25 0.27 11.10
C LEU A 330 -0.75 -0.04 9.69
N PHE A 331 -0.95 1.01 8.89
CA PHE A 331 -1.47 0.89 7.53
C PHE A 331 -0.70 1.78 6.54
N LYS A 332 -0.55 1.26 5.32
CA LYS A 332 -0.03 1.95 4.15
C LYS A 332 -1.14 2.80 3.54
N VAL A 333 -0.87 4.08 3.29
CA VAL A 333 -1.84 4.99 2.66
C VAL A 333 -2.03 4.62 1.19
N HIS A 334 -3.27 4.49 0.73
CA HIS A 334 -3.51 4.20 -0.69
C HIS A 334 -2.90 5.28 -1.59
N GLN A 335 -2.25 4.91 -2.71
CA GLN A 335 -1.61 5.87 -3.61
C GLN A 335 -2.58 6.93 -4.15
N ASN A 336 -3.86 6.57 -4.36
CA ASN A 336 -4.90 7.49 -4.82
C ASN A 336 -5.28 8.54 -3.76
N LEU A 337 -4.98 8.30 -2.48
CA LEU A 337 -5.19 9.23 -1.38
C LEU A 337 -3.99 10.17 -1.17
N LEU A 338 -2.86 9.88 -1.79
CA LEU A 338 -1.69 10.74 -1.75
C LEU A 338 -1.86 11.91 -2.72
N CYS A 339 -1.51 13.11 -2.28
CA CYS A 339 -1.38 14.26 -3.17
C CYS A 339 -0.13 14.08 -4.03
N ASP A 340 -0.20 14.45 -5.31
CA ASP A 340 1.01 14.59 -6.12
C ASP A 340 1.50 16.02 -5.96
N THR A 341 2.65 16.20 -5.32
CA THR A 341 3.26 17.52 -5.04
C THR A 341 4.39 17.84 -6.03
N THR A 342 4.59 17.02 -7.06
CA THR A 342 5.63 17.25 -8.06
C THR A 342 5.25 18.35 -9.06
N GLU A 343 5.97 19.47 -9.04
CA GLU A 343 5.91 20.50 -10.08
C GLU A 343 6.83 20.21 -11.28
N THR A 344 7.56 19.09 -11.28
CA THR A 344 8.63 18.81 -12.25
C THR A 344 8.13 18.64 -13.69
N SER A 345 8.90 19.20 -14.63
CA SER A 345 8.70 19.05 -16.07
C SER A 345 9.12 17.65 -16.52
N SER A 346 8.16 16.73 -16.69
CA SER A 346 8.43 15.44 -17.33
C SER A 346 8.70 15.63 -18.83
N SER A 347 9.50 14.74 -19.41
CA SER A 347 9.80 14.82 -20.85
C SER A 347 8.50 14.68 -21.67
N LYS A 348 8.39 15.44 -22.76
CA LYS A 348 7.21 15.40 -23.65
C LYS A 348 6.92 13.97 -24.14
N LYS A 349 7.98 13.18 -24.39
CA LYS A 349 7.90 11.78 -24.81
C LYS A 349 7.31 10.87 -23.73
N TYR A 350 7.63 11.10 -22.44
CA TYR A 350 7.03 10.38 -21.32
C TYR A 350 5.54 10.69 -21.21
N LEU A 351 5.16 11.98 -21.22
CA LEU A 351 3.76 12.41 -21.11
C LEU A 351 2.90 11.84 -22.26
N GLU A 352 3.43 11.81 -23.48
CA GLU A 352 2.74 11.20 -24.64
C GLU A 352 2.60 9.67 -24.52
N LYS A 353 3.57 8.97 -23.91
CA LYS A 353 3.44 7.53 -23.63
C LYS A 353 2.40 7.28 -22.53
N LEU A 354 2.44 8.06 -21.46
CA LEU A 354 1.51 7.96 -20.33
C LEU A 354 0.07 8.20 -20.77
N GLU A 355 -0.16 9.24 -21.58
CA GLU A 355 -1.50 9.52 -22.09
C GLU A 355 -2.01 8.40 -23.00
N ARG A 356 -1.16 7.85 -23.88
CA ARG A 356 -1.53 6.68 -24.69
C ARG A 356 -1.87 5.47 -23.84
N TRP A 357 -1.12 5.22 -22.77
CA TRP A 357 -1.44 4.14 -21.83
C TRP A 357 -2.79 4.39 -21.13
N ARG A 358 -3.03 5.60 -20.60
CA ARG A 358 -4.31 5.98 -19.97
C ARG A 358 -5.49 5.80 -20.90
N GLN A 359 -5.40 6.30 -22.12
CA GLN A 359 -6.47 6.16 -23.13
C GLN A 359 -6.80 4.70 -23.42
N ARG A 360 -5.79 3.81 -23.47
CA ARG A 360 -6.01 2.37 -23.63
C ARG A 360 -6.69 1.74 -22.42
N GLN A 361 -6.27 2.07 -21.21
CA GLN A 361 -6.87 1.53 -19.99
C GLN A 361 -8.32 2.01 -19.82
N LEU A 362 -8.60 3.28 -20.14
CA LEU A 362 -9.96 3.81 -20.19
C LEU A 362 -10.82 3.10 -21.24
N ALA A 363 -10.27 2.81 -22.42
CA ALA A 363 -10.96 2.01 -23.45
C ALA A 363 -11.23 0.56 -23.01
N LYS A 364 -10.40 0.01 -22.10
CA LYS A 364 -10.66 -1.28 -21.42
C LYS A 364 -11.69 -1.17 -20.29
N GLY A 365 -12.22 0.02 -20.00
CA GLY A 365 -13.23 0.26 -18.97
C GLY A 365 -12.66 0.49 -17.55
N MET A 366 -11.36 0.74 -17.41
CA MET A 366 -10.80 1.20 -16.12
C MET A 366 -11.32 2.58 -15.75
N ASP A 367 -11.41 2.87 -14.46
CA ASP A 367 -11.81 4.18 -13.98
C ASP A 367 -10.66 5.20 -14.16
N ARG A 368 -11.00 6.47 -14.39
CA ARG A 368 -10.02 7.55 -14.55
C ARG A 368 -9.14 7.71 -13.31
N GLU A 369 -9.70 7.51 -12.12
CA GLU A 369 -8.92 7.58 -10.88
C GLU A 369 -8.01 6.37 -10.68
N ASP A 370 -8.34 5.21 -11.29
CA ASP A 370 -7.52 4.00 -11.19
C ASP A 370 -6.32 4.04 -12.15
N VAL A 371 -6.33 4.93 -13.16
CA VAL A 371 -5.21 5.18 -14.10
C VAL A 371 -4.45 6.48 -13.79
N ARG A 372 -4.73 7.07 -12.64
CA ARG A 372 -4.02 8.23 -12.13
C ARG A 372 -2.65 7.78 -11.64
N THR A 373 -1.60 8.44 -12.11
CA THR A 373 -0.24 8.24 -11.60
C THR A 373 0.06 9.25 -10.52
N ASN A 374 0.91 8.87 -9.57
CA ASN A 374 1.39 9.76 -8.52
C ASN A 374 2.92 9.76 -8.56
N ARG A 375 3.51 10.79 -9.17
CA ARG A 375 4.96 10.84 -9.38
C ARG A 375 5.70 11.01 -8.07
N SER A 376 5.15 11.77 -7.12
CA SER A 376 5.69 11.91 -5.76
C SER A 376 5.82 10.54 -5.08
N PHE A 377 4.81 9.69 -5.25
CA PHE A 377 4.81 8.33 -4.75
C PHE A 377 5.82 7.43 -5.47
N ASP A 378 5.94 7.52 -6.80
CA ASP A 378 6.96 6.78 -7.57
C ASP A 378 8.38 7.17 -7.15
N SER A 379 8.66 8.46 -6.98
CA SER A 379 9.92 8.97 -6.46
C SER A 379 10.20 8.46 -5.05
N ALA A 380 9.19 8.45 -4.17
CA ALA A 380 9.31 7.88 -2.83
C ALA A 380 9.58 6.37 -2.86
N LEU A 381 9.13 5.63 -3.88
CA LEU A 381 9.39 4.20 -4.00
C LEU A 381 10.77 3.85 -4.53
N LEU A 382 11.44 4.76 -5.25
CA LEU A 382 12.71 4.45 -5.91
C LEU A 382 13.82 3.99 -4.94
N PRO A 383 14.07 4.67 -3.79
CA PRO A 383 15.04 4.19 -2.81
C PRO A 383 14.71 2.81 -2.26
N VAL A 384 13.43 2.52 -2.05
CA VAL A 384 12.95 1.21 -1.58
C VAL A 384 13.23 0.12 -2.61
N ARG A 385 12.98 0.39 -3.91
CA ARG A 385 13.31 -0.53 -5.01
C ARG A 385 14.81 -0.85 -5.04
N ILE A 386 15.64 0.16 -4.87
CA ILE A 386 17.10 -0.01 -4.85
C ILE A 386 17.52 -0.87 -3.64
N ALA A 387 17.01 -0.56 -2.45
CA ALA A 387 17.35 -1.30 -1.22
C ALA A 387 16.96 -2.78 -1.28
N ARG A 388 15.82 -3.10 -1.90
CA ARG A 388 15.31 -4.48 -2.02
C ARG A 388 15.96 -5.30 -3.14
N ARG A 389 16.79 -4.69 -3.99
CA ARG A 389 17.38 -5.32 -5.18
C ARG A 389 18.07 -6.64 -4.87
N ARG A 390 18.92 -6.66 -3.83
CA ARG A 390 19.65 -7.86 -3.43
C ARG A 390 18.70 -8.97 -2.98
N THR A 391 17.65 -8.64 -2.23
CA THR A 391 16.64 -9.62 -1.79
C THR A 391 15.91 -10.24 -2.98
N VAL A 392 15.52 -9.45 -4.00
CA VAL A 392 14.89 -10.00 -5.22
C VAL A 392 15.78 -11.05 -5.87
N GLN A 393 17.07 -10.73 -6.07
CA GLN A 393 18.05 -11.62 -6.70
C GLN A 393 18.23 -12.92 -5.91
N GLU A 394 18.30 -12.81 -4.58
CA GLU A 394 18.49 -13.96 -3.70
C GLU A 394 17.26 -14.87 -3.66
N LEU A 395 16.04 -14.30 -3.75
CA LEU A 395 14.80 -15.07 -3.77
C LEU A 395 14.58 -15.82 -5.10
N ARG A 396 15.20 -15.38 -6.19
CA ARG A 396 15.13 -16.02 -7.53
C ARG A 396 13.70 -16.28 -7.99
N ILE A 397 12.83 -15.29 -7.79
CA ILE A 397 11.43 -15.38 -8.22
C ILE A 397 11.38 -15.19 -9.73
N VAL A 398 10.77 -16.15 -10.43
CA VAL A 398 10.53 -16.07 -11.87
C VAL A 398 9.03 -15.90 -12.08
N LEU A 399 8.64 -14.81 -12.73
CA LEU A 399 7.26 -14.49 -13.03
C LEU A 399 7.00 -14.59 -14.54
N PRO A 400 5.76 -14.89 -14.98
CA PRO A 400 5.42 -14.88 -16.40
C PRO A 400 5.59 -13.47 -16.99
N PRO A 401 5.83 -13.33 -18.31
CA PRO A 401 5.88 -12.03 -18.95
C PRO A 401 4.54 -11.30 -18.81
N GLN A 402 4.57 -9.97 -18.65
CA GLN A 402 3.36 -9.15 -18.66
C GLN A 402 2.69 -9.18 -20.04
N GLU A 403 1.37 -8.93 -20.07
CA GLU A 403 0.65 -8.76 -21.34
C GLU A 403 1.05 -7.42 -21.98
N GLU A 404 1.24 -7.40 -23.29
CA GLU A 404 1.57 -6.18 -24.02
C GLU A 404 0.51 -5.09 -23.76
N GLY A 405 0.96 -3.93 -23.27
CA GLY A 405 0.12 -2.74 -23.06
C GLY A 405 -0.40 -2.53 -21.63
N ASP A 406 -0.12 -3.44 -20.70
CA ASP A 406 -0.43 -3.26 -19.27
C ASP A 406 0.71 -2.61 -18.48
N GLU A 407 1.90 -2.47 -19.06
CA GLU A 407 3.04 -1.77 -18.46
C GLU A 407 2.79 -0.26 -18.40
N GLU A 408 2.86 0.31 -17.19
CA GLU A 408 2.93 1.76 -17.00
C GLU A 408 4.25 2.31 -17.55
N PRO A 409 4.24 3.45 -18.27
CA PRO A 409 5.47 4.05 -18.73
C PRO A 409 6.31 4.57 -17.55
N PHE A 410 7.60 4.26 -17.58
CA PHE A 410 8.59 4.74 -16.62
C PHE A 410 9.32 6.00 -17.13
N ASP A 411 9.60 6.94 -16.23
CA ASP A 411 10.28 8.21 -16.54
C ASP A 411 11.80 8.01 -16.56
N SER A 412 12.29 7.21 -17.51
CA SER A 412 13.71 7.21 -17.87
C SER A 412 13.87 7.50 -19.37
N ASP A 413 14.61 8.54 -19.69
CA ASP A 413 14.92 8.95 -21.07
C ASP A 413 15.90 7.98 -21.78
N GLU A 414 16.26 6.85 -21.16
CA GLU A 414 17.14 5.85 -21.76
C GLU A 414 16.38 4.93 -22.75
N GLU A 415 16.83 4.94 -24.00
CA GLU A 415 16.36 4.09 -25.08
C GLU A 415 16.70 2.58 -24.89
N PRO A 416 16.03 1.66 -25.63
CA PRO A 416 15.81 0.25 -25.27
C PRO A 416 17.03 -0.70 -25.29
N SER A 417 18.26 -0.22 -25.19
CA SER A 417 19.45 -1.08 -25.26
C SER A 417 19.77 -1.84 -23.96
N GLN A 418 19.01 -1.59 -22.87
CA GLN A 418 19.13 -2.29 -21.58
C GLN A 418 17.95 -3.23 -21.25
N ALA A 419 17.13 -3.61 -22.22
CA ALA A 419 15.92 -4.42 -22.00
C ALA A 419 16.16 -5.77 -21.28
N ALA A 420 17.36 -6.36 -21.41
CA ALA A 420 17.70 -7.62 -20.73
C ALA A 420 18.05 -7.48 -19.23
N ARG A 421 18.44 -6.28 -18.76
CA ARG A 421 18.65 -6.02 -17.32
C ARG A 421 17.39 -5.52 -16.63
N LYS A 422 16.47 -4.91 -17.38
CA LYS A 422 15.22 -4.32 -16.87
C LYS A 422 14.23 -5.38 -16.35
N ALA A 423 14.20 -6.54 -17.00
CA ALA A 423 13.25 -7.61 -16.69
C ALA A 423 13.45 -8.28 -15.31
N GLU A 424 14.66 -8.30 -14.75
CA GLU A 424 14.93 -9.01 -13.48
C GLU A 424 14.61 -8.20 -12.21
N PHE A 425 14.45 -6.87 -12.31
CA PHE A 425 14.38 -5.98 -11.13
C PHE A 425 13.04 -5.25 -10.97
N GLU A 426 12.24 -5.11 -12.03
CA GLU A 426 10.98 -4.35 -12.02
C GLU A 426 9.75 -5.23 -11.73
N ASP A 427 9.92 -6.55 -11.75
CA ASP A 427 8.81 -7.48 -11.80
C ASP A 427 8.10 -7.73 -10.46
N LEU A 428 8.71 -7.33 -9.34
CA LEU A 428 8.14 -7.49 -8.01
C LEU A 428 7.77 -6.12 -7.40
N PRO A 429 6.48 -5.88 -7.06
CA PRO A 429 6.04 -4.58 -6.60
C PRO A 429 6.59 -4.28 -5.20
N CYS A 430 7.26 -3.15 -5.07
CA CYS A 430 7.79 -2.67 -3.78
C CYS A 430 6.69 -2.10 -2.87
N TYR A 431 5.58 -1.67 -3.46
CA TYR A 431 4.39 -1.28 -2.73
C TYR A 431 3.28 -2.27 -3.01
N PHE A 432 2.98 -3.10 -2.01
CA PHE A 432 1.88 -4.03 -2.10
C PHE A 432 0.60 -3.39 -1.60
N VAL A 433 -0.39 -3.31 -2.50
CA VAL A 433 -1.81 -3.18 -2.18
C VAL A 433 -2.45 -4.40 -2.81
N ALA A 434 -3.19 -5.20 -2.03
CA ALA A 434 -3.71 -6.46 -2.55
C ALA A 434 -4.64 -6.29 -3.75
N TYR A 435 -5.33 -5.14 -3.80
CA TYR A 435 -6.11 -4.65 -4.94
C TYR A 435 -6.35 -3.14 -4.80
N GLY A 436 -6.15 -2.39 -5.89
CA GLY A 436 -6.24 -0.91 -5.89
C GLY A 436 -7.65 -0.33 -6.13
N ASN A 437 -8.62 -1.19 -6.43
CA ASN A 437 -9.96 -0.76 -6.87
C ASN A 437 -10.93 -0.42 -5.72
N GLY A 438 -10.51 -0.66 -4.47
CA GLY A 438 -11.33 -0.42 -3.29
C GLY A 438 -12.38 -1.50 -3.01
N LYS A 439 -13.31 -1.18 -2.11
CA LYS A 439 -14.50 -1.96 -1.77
C LYS A 439 -15.74 -1.08 -1.85
N ALA A 440 -16.90 -1.70 -2.01
CA ALA A 440 -18.13 -0.94 -2.24
C ALA A 440 -19.27 -1.31 -1.30
N ALA A 441 -20.08 -0.30 -0.99
CA ALA A 441 -21.43 -0.47 -0.49
C ALA A 441 -22.44 -0.03 -1.55
N CYS A 442 -23.57 -0.70 -1.66
CA CYS A 442 -24.65 -0.33 -2.57
C CYS A 442 -25.95 -0.03 -1.84
N ARG A 443 -26.73 0.88 -2.40
CA ARG A 443 -28.07 1.19 -1.95
C ARG A 443 -29.02 0.08 -2.43
N LEU A 444 -29.81 -0.47 -1.52
CA LEU A 444 -30.72 -1.59 -1.80
C LEU A 444 -32.02 -1.08 -2.42
N THR A 445 -31.98 -0.80 -3.74
CA THR A 445 -33.17 -0.50 -4.56
C THR A 445 -34.01 -1.75 -4.82
N SER A 446 -35.15 -1.63 -5.50
CA SER A 446 -35.93 -2.77 -6.00
C SER A 446 -35.94 -2.85 -7.52
N PRO A 447 -35.35 -3.89 -8.14
CA PRO A 447 -34.49 -4.92 -7.52
C PRO A 447 -33.17 -4.34 -6.98
N PRO A 448 -32.49 -5.03 -6.05
CA PRO A 448 -31.23 -4.54 -5.50
C PRO A 448 -30.11 -4.66 -6.55
N PRO A 449 -29.05 -3.85 -6.50
CA PRO A 449 -27.89 -4.01 -7.37
C PRO A 449 -27.30 -5.44 -7.36
N LEU A 450 -26.63 -5.82 -8.45
CA LEU A 450 -25.86 -7.07 -8.54
C LEU A 450 -24.39 -6.80 -8.19
N PRO A 451 -23.72 -7.67 -7.43
CA PRO A 451 -22.28 -7.57 -7.24
C PRO A 451 -21.56 -7.82 -8.57
N VAL A 452 -20.55 -7.01 -8.89
CA VAL A 452 -19.70 -7.11 -10.08
C VAL A 452 -18.27 -7.40 -9.62
N GLY A 453 -18.00 -8.70 -9.47
CA GLY A 453 -16.82 -9.16 -8.74
C GLY A 453 -16.90 -8.76 -7.26
N VAL A 454 -15.74 -8.45 -6.67
CA VAL A 454 -15.63 -8.18 -5.22
C VAL A 454 -15.50 -6.71 -4.86
N HIS A 455 -15.48 -5.82 -5.84
CA HIS A 455 -15.13 -4.40 -5.64
C HIS A 455 -16.28 -3.43 -5.94
N ARG A 456 -17.28 -3.84 -6.71
CA ARG A 456 -18.33 -2.96 -7.24
C ARG A 456 -19.67 -3.66 -7.34
N PHE A 457 -20.69 -2.87 -7.63
CA PHE A 457 -22.05 -3.26 -7.94
C PHE A 457 -22.48 -2.61 -9.26
N GLY A 458 -23.28 -3.35 -10.01
CA GLY A 458 -23.96 -2.89 -11.22
C GLY A 458 -25.46 -2.86 -10.98
N SER A 459 -26.18 -2.19 -11.87
CA SER A 459 -27.63 -2.35 -11.94
C SER A 459 -27.96 -3.83 -12.19
N ASP A 460 -29.25 -4.14 -12.10
CA ASP A 460 -29.76 -5.48 -12.40
C ASP A 460 -29.49 -5.93 -13.86
N ARG A 461 -29.12 -4.99 -14.75
CA ARG A 461 -28.65 -5.21 -16.13
C ARG A 461 -27.13 -5.06 -16.30
N ASN A 462 -26.39 -4.97 -15.19
CA ASN A 462 -24.97 -4.66 -15.13
C ASN A 462 -24.60 -3.28 -15.71
N GLU A 463 -25.50 -2.30 -15.60
CA GLU A 463 -25.19 -0.91 -15.96
C GLU A 463 -24.45 -0.22 -14.81
N ARG A 464 -23.61 0.76 -15.14
CA ARG A 464 -22.82 1.51 -14.16
C ARG A 464 -23.73 2.32 -13.24
N LEU A 465 -23.55 2.14 -11.94
CA LEU A 465 -24.28 2.89 -10.91
C LEU A 465 -23.67 4.28 -10.66
N HIS A 466 -24.50 5.25 -10.27
CA HIS A 466 -24.01 6.53 -9.77
C HIS A 466 -23.27 6.30 -8.45
N SER A 467 -21.96 6.54 -8.50
CA SER A 467 -21.02 6.14 -7.44
C SER A 467 -20.40 7.36 -6.76
N HIS A 468 -20.47 7.41 -5.44
CA HIS A 468 -19.66 8.31 -4.62
C HIS A 468 -18.35 7.62 -4.25
N ARG A 469 -17.22 8.10 -4.77
CA ARG A 469 -15.90 7.58 -4.40
C ARG A 469 -15.35 8.39 -3.23
N CYS A 470 -15.08 7.73 -2.10
CA CYS A 470 -14.47 8.35 -0.94
C CYS A 470 -13.02 8.72 -1.25
N GLY A 471 -12.71 10.01 -1.15
CA GLY A 471 -11.37 10.55 -1.42
C GLY A 471 -11.07 11.77 -0.56
N GLY A 472 -9.78 12.12 -0.49
CA GLY A 472 -9.29 13.21 0.34
C GLY A 472 -9.01 12.82 1.80
N ARG A 473 -8.55 13.79 2.59
CA ARG A 473 -8.13 13.57 3.98
C ARG A 473 -9.30 13.26 4.91
N GLY A 474 -9.13 12.21 5.71
CA GLY A 474 -10.15 11.70 6.62
C GLY A 474 -11.37 11.13 5.91
N ALA A 475 -11.25 10.78 4.63
CA ALA A 475 -12.26 10.02 3.92
C ALA A 475 -12.44 8.63 4.54
N PRO A 476 -13.65 8.06 4.51
CA PRO A 476 -13.85 6.67 4.88
C PRO A 476 -13.04 5.73 3.99
N VAL A 477 -12.45 4.71 4.60
CA VAL A 477 -11.56 3.74 3.95
C VAL A 477 -11.87 2.33 4.45
N VAL A 478 -11.41 1.33 3.70
CA VAL A 478 -11.34 -0.04 4.20
C VAL A 478 -9.93 -0.33 4.70
N LEU A 479 -9.79 -0.67 5.97
CA LEU A 479 -8.57 -1.23 6.51
C LEU A 479 -8.46 -2.68 6.07
N HIS A 480 -7.38 -3.03 5.38
CA HIS A 480 -7.22 -4.34 4.76
C HIS A 480 -6.04 -5.10 5.36
N TYR A 481 -6.34 -6.21 6.04
CA TYR A 481 -5.42 -7.00 6.84
C TYR A 481 -4.89 -8.24 6.10
N ALA A 482 -4.86 -8.19 4.76
CA ALA A 482 -4.76 -9.37 3.88
C ALA A 482 -3.63 -10.36 4.17
N ASN A 483 -2.53 -9.87 4.75
CA ASN A 483 -1.31 -10.62 4.96
C ASN A 483 -0.83 -10.57 6.42
N CYS A 484 -1.73 -10.27 7.36
CA CYS A 484 -1.40 -10.19 8.79
C CYS A 484 -1.24 -11.58 9.40
N GLY A 485 -0.06 -11.82 9.98
CA GLY A 485 0.34 -13.12 10.53
C GLY A 485 0.98 -13.99 9.46
N TYR A 486 2.20 -14.47 9.74
CA TYR A 486 2.96 -15.30 8.80
C TYR A 486 2.23 -16.61 8.49
N SER A 487 1.73 -17.30 9.51
CA SER A 487 1.00 -18.56 9.36
C SER A 487 -0.31 -18.39 8.60
N ALA A 488 -1.08 -17.33 8.92
CA ALA A 488 -2.33 -17.02 8.23
C ALA A 488 -2.08 -16.66 6.74
N TRP A 489 -1.04 -15.87 6.47
CA TRP A 489 -0.60 -15.55 5.12
C TRP A 489 -0.21 -16.81 4.33
N GLN A 490 0.62 -17.68 4.90
CA GLN A 490 1.03 -18.93 4.26
C GLN A 490 -0.16 -19.85 3.96
N GLN A 491 -1.09 -19.97 4.92
CA GLN A 491 -2.31 -20.76 4.76
C GLN A 491 -3.22 -20.19 3.67
N LYS A 492 -3.42 -18.87 3.62
CA LYS A 492 -4.20 -18.18 2.58
C LYS A 492 -3.66 -18.52 1.19
N TYR A 493 -2.35 -18.38 0.97
CA TYR A 493 -1.76 -18.69 -0.34
C TYR A 493 -1.73 -20.19 -0.64
N ALA A 494 -1.67 -21.07 0.37
CA ALA A 494 -1.85 -22.50 0.16
C ALA A 494 -3.28 -22.85 -0.33
N ILE A 495 -4.31 -22.20 0.23
CA ILE A 495 -5.71 -22.35 -0.22
C ILE A 495 -5.86 -21.80 -1.64
N LEU A 496 -5.38 -20.58 -1.89
CA LEU A 496 -5.51 -19.92 -3.19
C LEU A 496 -4.75 -20.67 -4.29
N ALA A 497 -3.63 -21.33 -3.99
CA ALA A 497 -2.84 -22.06 -4.98
C ALA A 497 -3.38 -23.46 -5.32
N ARG A 498 -4.25 -24.06 -4.49
CA ARG A 498 -4.70 -25.46 -4.66
C ARG A 498 -6.21 -25.65 -4.74
N GLY A 499 -7.00 -24.61 -4.45
CA GLY A 499 -8.45 -24.73 -4.17
C GLY A 499 -9.42 -24.32 -5.28
N HIS A 500 -8.98 -24.12 -6.53
CA HIS A 500 -9.81 -23.51 -7.59
C HIS A 500 -9.85 -24.29 -8.92
N GLY A 501 -9.81 -25.63 -8.87
CA GLY A 501 -10.06 -26.46 -10.05
C GLY A 501 -9.07 -26.30 -11.22
N THR A 502 -7.96 -25.60 -11.03
CA THR A 502 -6.85 -25.48 -11.98
C THR A 502 -5.55 -25.87 -11.30
N GLU A 503 -4.54 -26.28 -12.07
CA GLU A 503 -3.19 -26.61 -11.59
C GLU A 503 -2.54 -25.45 -10.81
N ASP A 504 -3.00 -24.23 -11.08
CA ASP A 504 -2.49 -22.97 -10.58
C ASP A 504 -3.38 -22.29 -9.52
N GLY A 505 -4.52 -22.89 -9.19
CA GLY A 505 -5.51 -22.32 -8.29
C GLY A 505 -6.12 -21.00 -8.78
N GLY A 506 -6.41 -20.09 -7.85
CA GLY A 506 -7.10 -18.81 -8.12
C GLY A 506 -6.28 -17.82 -8.94
N PHE A 507 -4.98 -18.09 -9.12
CA PHE A 507 -4.03 -17.27 -9.88
C PHE A 507 -3.47 -18.01 -11.10
N SER A 508 -4.33 -18.71 -11.83
CA SER A 508 -3.97 -19.29 -13.12
C SER A 508 -3.59 -18.22 -14.13
N ILE A 509 -2.40 -18.35 -14.70
CA ILE A 509 -1.84 -17.38 -15.67
C ILE A 509 -2.57 -17.40 -17.02
N GLU A 510 -3.38 -18.42 -17.28
CA GLU A 510 -4.23 -18.50 -18.46
C GLU A 510 -5.47 -17.61 -18.35
N ARG A 511 -5.81 -17.14 -17.14
CA ARG A 511 -6.89 -16.20 -16.93
C ARG A 511 -6.45 -14.78 -17.25
N LYS A 512 -7.26 -14.09 -18.05
CA LYS A 512 -7.07 -12.68 -18.41
C LYS A 512 -6.89 -11.82 -17.15
N GLY A 513 -5.84 -10.98 -17.15
CA GLY A 513 -5.56 -10.04 -16.06
C GLY A 513 -4.86 -10.62 -14.83
N ILE A 514 -4.58 -11.94 -14.77
CA ILE A 514 -3.79 -12.51 -13.67
C ILE A 514 -2.30 -12.21 -13.82
N LYS A 515 -1.77 -12.13 -15.05
CA LYS A 515 -0.34 -11.85 -15.30
C LYS A 515 0.13 -10.50 -14.75
N SER A 516 -0.78 -9.54 -14.57
CA SER A 516 -0.51 -8.24 -13.97
C SER A 516 -0.51 -8.25 -12.43
N MET A 517 -1.01 -9.31 -11.78
CA MET A 517 -1.03 -9.48 -10.32
C MET A 517 0.33 -9.97 -9.78
N ARG A 518 1.39 -9.21 -10.04
CA ARG A 518 2.79 -9.62 -9.81
C ARG A 518 3.07 -10.12 -8.39
N ALA A 519 2.60 -9.41 -7.37
CA ALA A 519 2.79 -9.83 -5.98
C ALA A 519 2.10 -11.16 -5.65
N HIS A 520 0.85 -11.35 -6.09
CA HIS A 520 0.14 -12.61 -5.86
C HIS A 520 0.84 -13.78 -6.54
N LEU A 521 1.36 -13.57 -7.76
CA LEU A 521 2.15 -14.58 -8.47
C LEU A 521 3.47 -14.88 -7.77
N ALA A 522 4.14 -13.87 -7.21
CA ALA A 522 5.35 -14.06 -6.43
C ALA A 522 5.10 -14.83 -5.13
N HIS A 523 4.04 -14.49 -4.40
CA HIS A 523 3.63 -15.20 -3.18
C HIS A 523 3.35 -16.67 -3.51
N ARG A 524 2.56 -16.90 -4.56
CA ARG A 524 2.25 -18.25 -5.05
C ARG A 524 3.52 -19.03 -5.39
N ALA A 525 4.42 -18.47 -6.20
CA ALA A 525 5.65 -19.15 -6.62
C ALA A 525 6.51 -19.56 -5.42
N LEU A 526 6.66 -18.67 -4.43
CA LEU A 526 7.40 -18.96 -3.21
C LEU A 526 6.71 -20.03 -2.35
N CYS A 527 5.38 -19.94 -2.19
CA CYS A 527 4.62 -20.92 -1.43
C CYS A 527 4.66 -22.32 -2.09
N GLN A 528 4.59 -22.39 -3.41
CA GLN A 528 4.69 -23.65 -4.18
C GLN A 528 6.09 -24.26 -4.06
N ARG A 529 7.15 -23.43 -4.04
CA ARG A 529 8.52 -23.90 -3.84
C ARG A 529 8.76 -24.44 -2.42
N GLY A 530 8.05 -23.94 -1.42
CA GLY A 530 8.05 -24.47 -0.06
C GLY A 530 9.36 -24.30 0.72
N GLN A 531 10.24 -23.38 0.29
CA GLN A 531 11.48 -23.06 1.01
C GLN A 531 11.20 -22.03 2.11
N GLU A 532 11.20 -22.50 3.36
CA GLU A 532 10.81 -21.71 4.54
C GLU A 532 11.66 -20.44 4.72
N GLU A 533 12.97 -20.51 4.51
CA GLU A 533 13.85 -19.35 4.66
C GLU A 533 13.47 -18.22 3.68
N ASP A 534 13.14 -18.59 2.45
CA ASP A 534 12.76 -17.64 1.41
C ASP A 534 11.36 -17.06 1.62
N LEU A 535 10.41 -17.87 2.11
CA LEU A 535 9.10 -17.39 2.52
C LEU A 535 9.20 -16.38 3.67
N ARG A 536 9.99 -16.69 4.70
CA ARG A 536 10.22 -15.80 5.84
C ARG A 536 10.91 -14.51 5.43
N LYS A 537 11.91 -14.61 4.54
CA LYS A 537 12.62 -13.47 3.99
C LYS A 537 11.68 -12.59 3.17
N TYR A 538 10.91 -13.19 2.27
CA TYR A 538 9.93 -12.47 1.47
C TYR A 538 8.89 -11.76 2.35
N TYR A 539 8.34 -12.47 3.35
CA TYR A 539 7.37 -11.90 4.28
C TYR A 539 7.94 -10.68 5.02
N ARG A 540 9.16 -10.80 5.54
CA ARG A 540 9.85 -9.69 6.22
C ARG A 540 10.08 -8.50 5.28
N THR A 541 10.58 -8.75 4.07
CA THR A 541 10.98 -7.69 3.15
C THR A 541 9.78 -6.99 2.50
N TYR A 542 8.75 -7.73 2.05
CA TYR A 542 7.68 -7.17 1.20
C TYR A 542 6.36 -6.96 1.93
N ILE A 543 6.02 -7.87 2.85
CA ILE A 543 4.75 -7.80 3.58
C ILE A 543 4.90 -6.83 4.76
N MET A 544 5.80 -7.15 5.70
CA MET A 544 6.11 -6.26 6.83
C MET A 544 6.79 -4.98 6.34
N GLY A 545 7.63 -5.06 5.31
CA GLY A 545 8.06 -3.89 4.55
C GLY A 545 8.81 -2.84 5.38
N ASN A 546 9.55 -3.25 6.40
CA ASN A 546 10.38 -2.36 7.23
C ASN A 546 11.80 -2.89 7.44
N GLU A 547 12.22 -3.83 6.61
CA GLU A 547 13.56 -4.40 6.69
C GLU A 547 14.64 -3.37 6.38
N PHE A 548 14.28 -2.45 5.50
CA PHE A 548 15.09 -1.42 4.88
C PHE A 548 14.67 -0.02 5.32
N GLY A 549 14.05 0.12 6.50
CA GLY A 549 13.65 1.44 7.02
C GLY A 549 12.65 2.14 6.12
N GLU A 550 11.86 1.38 5.37
CA GLU A 550 10.89 1.94 4.44
C GLU A 550 9.77 2.68 5.16
N LEU A 551 9.39 2.26 6.38
CA LEU A 551 8.35 2.94 7.15
C LEU A 551 8.69 4.38 7.51
N PRO A 552 9.85 4.70 8.15
CA PRO A 552 10.21 6.09 8.41
C PRO A 552 10.41 6.89 7.10
N HIS A 553 10.90 6.25 6.04
CA HIS A 553 11.00 6.87 4.71
C HIS A 553 9.63 7.28 4.16
N PHE A 554 8.63 6.38 4.19
CA PHE A 554 7.28 6.69 3.75
C PHE A 554 6.56 7.68 4.67
N ALA A 555 6.79 7.62 5.98
CA ALA A 555 6.22 8.57 6.93
C ALA A 555 6.66 10.01 6.63
N ASN A 556 7.93 10.20 6.26
CA ASN A 556 8.46 11.48 5.79
C ASN A 556 7.86 11.91 4.45
N ALA A 557 7.78 11.00 3.47
CA ALA A 557 7.26 11.31 2.15
C ALA A 557 5.75 11.67 2.16
N ALA A 558 4.97 11.10 3.08
CA ALA A 558 3.52 11.29 3.15
C ALA A 558 3.08 12.62 3.79
N ARG A 559 4.00 13.37 4.39
CA ARG A 559 3.73 14.58 5.17
C ARG A 559 4.62 15.69 4.67
N GLN A 560 4.29 16.26 3.51
CA GLN A 560 4.99 17.42 2.96
C GLN A 560 3.99 18.48 2.49
N MET A 561 4.29 19.75 2.78
CA MET A 561 3.57 20.90 2.25
C MET A 561 4.55 21.98 1.87
N MET A 562 4.15 22.81 0.91
CA MET A 562 4.90 24.00 0.56
C MET A 562 4.46 25.14 1.46
N VAL A 563 5.42 25.76 2.13
CA VAL A 563 5.23 26.98 2.91
C VAL A 563 5.89 28.13 2.18
N GLN A 564 5.13 29.19 1.97
CA GLN A 564 5.69 30.43 1.46
C GLN A 564 6.39 31.17 2.59
N CYS A 565 7.67 31.52 2.37
CA CYS A 565 8.43 32.35 3.29
C CYS A 565 7.81 33.75 3.36
N PRO A 566 7.33 34.21 4.54
CA PRO A 566 6.74 35.53 4.68
C PRO A 566 7.70 36.66 4.27
N PRO A 567 7.20 37.81 3.81
CA PRO A 567 8.03 38.97 3.42
C PRO A 567 9.03 39.43 4.48
N ASN A 568 8.71 39.18 5.76
CA ASN A 568 9.47 39.68 6.91
C ASN A 568 10.34 38.59 7.58
N ALA A 569 10.30 37.35 7.07
CA ALA A 569 10.97 36.23 7.70
C ALA A 569 12.37 36.03 7.12
N SER A 570 13.35 35.76 7.99
CA SER A 570 14.73 35.48 7.60
C SER A 570 15.08 34.01 7.75
N ALA A 571 16.07 33.54 6.99
CA ALA A 571 16.63 32.20 7.18
C ALA A 571 17.04 31.94 8.63
N GLY A 572 16.66 30.78 9.18
CA GLY A 572 16.87 30.43 10.59
C GLY A 572 15.79 30.91 11.55
N GLU A 573 14.85 31.75 11.09
CA GLU A 573 13.70 32.18 11.89
C GLU A 573 12.64 31.07 11.97
N THR A 574 12.01 30.94 13.14
CA THR A 574 10.94 29.97 13.35
C THR A 574 9.60 30.58 12.98
N LEU A 575 8.91 29.96 12.01
CA LEU A 575 7.56 30.29 11.62
C LEU A 575 6.59 29.36 12.33
N GLN A 576 5.48 29.92 12.83
CA GLN A 576 4.31 29.13 13.16
C GLN A 576 3.51 28.93 11.88
N VAL A 577 3.29 27.67 11.53
CA VAL A 577 2.55 27.31 10.33
C VAL A 577 1.46 26.32 10.70
N THR A 578 0.28 26.57 10.16
CA THR A 578 -0.85 25.66 10.28
C THR A 578 -0.81 24.67 9.12
N SER A 579 -0.75 23.40 9.44
CA SER A 579 -0.88 22.31 8.46
C SER A 579 -2.27 22.33 7.81
N PRO A 580 -2.46 21.73 6.62
CA PRO A 580 -3.78 21.61 5.99
C PRO A 580 -4.83 20.88 6.85
N ASP A 581 -4.40 20.13 7.86
CA ASP A 581 -5.21 19.43 8.86
C ASP A 581 -5.45 20.27 10.14
N GLY A 582 -5.04 21.54 10.16
CA GLY A 582 -5.37 22.49 11.21
C GLY A 582 -4.46 22.43 12.44
N PHE A 583 -3.38 21.65 12.40
CA PHE A 583 -2.38 21.63 13.47
C PHE A 583 -1.36 22.73 13.24
N ASP A 584 -1.18 23.56 14.26
CA ASP A 584 -0.09 24.53 14.31
C ASP A 584 1.21 23.83 14.73
N PHE A 585 2.27 24.06 13.96
CA PHE A 585 3.60 23.57 14.28
C PHE A 585 4.64 24.61 13.88
N GLN A 586 5.82 24.47 14.44
CA GLN A 586 6.92 25.39 14.20
C GLN A 586 7.87 24.83 13.15
N VAL A 587 8.17 25.64 12.14
CA VAL A 587 9.14 25.30 11.10
C VAL A 587 10.20 26.38 11.03
N THR A 588 11.45 25.98 10.90
CA THR A 588 12.54 26.93 10.70
C THR A 588 12.68 27.23 9.21
N VAL A 589 12.70 28.51 8.83
CA VAL A 589 12.98 28.91 7.45
C VAL A 589 14.36 28.37 7.06
N PRO A 590 14.45 27.51 6.03
CA PRO A 590 15.72 26.93 5.62
C PRO A 590 16.73 28.01 5.18
N LEU A 591 18.00 27.74 5.42
CA LEU A 591 19.09 28.63 5.04
C LEU A 591 19.16 28.80 3.51
N GLY A 592 18.81 29.99 3.02
CA GLY A 592 18.82 30.33 1.58
C GLY A 592 17.44 30.58 0.97
N VAL A 593 16.36 30.36 1.73
CA VAL A 593 15.00 30.71 1.28
C VAL A 593 14.81 32.22 1.45
N ALA A 594 14.62 32.92 0.34
CA ALA A 594 14.31 34.34 0.34
C ALA A 594 12.82 34.59 0.63
N PRO A 595 12.46 35.76 1.18
CA PRO A 595 11.06 36.15 1.33
C PRO A 595 10.28 36.02 0.00
N GLY A 596 9.11 35.40 0.06
CA GLY A 596 8.26 35.12 -1.10
C GLY A 596 8.52 33.77 -1.80
N GLN A 597 9.67 33.12 -1.57
CA GLN A 597 9.93 31.77 -2.07
C GLN A 597 9.20 30.70 -1.25
N GLN A 598 8.91 29.55 -1.88
CA GLN A 598 8.32 28.42 -1.19
C GLN A 598 9.38 27.40 -0.80
N PHE A 599 9.16 26.70 0.32
CA PHE A 599 9.99 25.59 0.75
C PHE A 599 9.14 24.45 1.31
N ALA A 600 9.60 23.22 1.11
CA ALA A 600 8.92 22.04 1.60
C ALA A 600 9.16 21.89 3.11
N VAL A 601 8.08 21.69 3.86
CA VAL A 601 8.12 21.32 5.27
C VAL A 601 7.28 20.09 5.50
N ALA A 602 7.75 19.28 6.44
CA ALA A 602 7.00 18.15 6.90
C ALA A 602 6.26 18.44 8.19
N TYR A 603 5.11 17.77 8.37
CA TYR A 603 4.15 18.07 9.44
C TYR A 603 3.39 16.86 9.95
#